data_AF-A0A069CXC0-F1
#
_entry.id   AF-A0A069CXC0-F1
#
_cell.length_a   1.000
_cell.length_b   1.000
_cell.length_c   1.000
_cell.angle_alpha   90.00
_cell.angle_beta   90.00
_cell.angle_gamma   90.00
#
_symmetry.space_group_name_H-M   'P 1'
#
loop_
_entity.id
_entity.type
_entity.pdbx_description
1 polymer ?
#
loop_
_entity_poly.entity_id
_entity_poly.type
_entity_poly.pdbx_seq_one_letter_code
_entity_poly.pdbx_strand_id
1 'polypeptide(L)'
;MGVIIMAEITLHEDAYQTLMNKLGEGGPTLGERTLNVAEGFLIRDSAGKEASYQYLDVILRADDTYWSPLGTEDRLTLYNISDYTIQSQDDQQWISIAEWFNRPGK
;
A
#
# COMPACT_ATOMS: atom_id res chain seq x y z
N MET A 1 5.31 -9.22 -39.61
CA MET A 1 4.48 -10.01 -38.67
C MET A 1 5.45 -10.70 -37.73
N GLY A 2 5.43 -10.63 -36.41
CA GLY A 2 4.64 -10.06 -35.31
C GLY A 2 5.41 -10.52 -34.04
N VAL A 3 5.24 -10.10 -32.80
CA VAL A 3 4.40 -9.17 -32.05
C VAL A 3 5.29 -8.83 -30.83
N ILE A 4 5.39 -7.56 -30.45
CA ILE A 4 6.01 -7.18 -29.17
C ILE A 4 4.89 -7.31 -28.12
N ILE A 5 4.99 -8.28 -27.21
CA ILE A 5 4.13 -8.39 -26.02
C ILE A 5 5.10 -8.21 -24.83
N MET A 6 5.26 -6.97 -24.38
CA MET A 6 4.64 -6.45 -23.15
C MET A 6 4.97 -7.33 -21.94
N ALA A 7 5.84 -6.81 -21.06
CA ALA A 7 6.13 -7.37 -19.75
C ALA A 7 4.88 -7.31 -18.88
N GLU A 8 3.98 -8.28 -19.05
CA GLU A 8 2.79 -8.45 -18.25
C GLU A 8 3.18 -9.12 -16.93
N ILE A 9 3.39 -8.27 -15.91
CA ILE A 9 3.07 -8.49 -14.49
C ILE A 9 3.09 -9.97 -14.08
N THR A 10 4.28 -10.55 -13.96
CA THR A 10 4.48 -11.74 -13.13
C THR A 10 4.72 -11.24 -11.70
N LEU A 11 3.70 -10.62 -11.09
CA LEU A 11 3.75 -10.34 -9.65
C LEU A 11 3.65 -11.70 -8.96
N HIS A 12 4.83 -12.27 -8.70
CA HIS A 12 5.05 -13.62 -8.19
C HIS A 12 3.98 -14.04 -7.18
N GLU A 13 3.22 -15.08 -7.51
CA GLU A 13 2.25 -15.72 -6.60
C GLU A 13 2.90 -16.04 -5.24
N ASP A 14 4.18 -16.42 -5.25
CA ASP A 14 5.01 -16.64 -4.06
C ASP A 14 5.19 -15.38 -3.19
N ALA A 15 5.27 -14.20 -3.80
CA ALA A 15 5.43 -12.94 -3.07
C ALA A 15 4.15 -12.54 -2.34
N TYR A 16 3.00 -12.76 -3.00
CA TYR A 16 1.69 -12.56 -2.38
C TYR A 16 1.45 -13.55 -1.24
N GLN A 17 1.73 -14.85 -1.45
CA GLN A 17 1.62 -15.88 -0.40
C GLN A 17 2.54 -15.59 0.79
N THR A 18 3.78 -15.15 0.54
CA THR A 18 4.71 -14.73 1.58
C THR A 18 4.19 -13.52 2.35
N LEU A 19 3.58 -12.56 1.66
CA LEU A 19 2.96 -11.39 2.30
C LEU A 19 1.82 -11.81 3.22
N MET A 20 0.93 -12.68 2.74
CA MET A 20 -0.22 -13.18 3.49
C MET A 20 0.22 -13.98 4.73
N ASN A 21 1.27 -14.79 4.61
CA ASN A 21 1.86 -15.49 5.75
C ASN A 21 2.43 -14.50 6.78
N LYS A 22 3.23 -13.50 6.36
CA LYS A 22 3.75 -12.46 7.26
C LYS A 22 2.66 -11.60 7.91
N LEU A 23 1.54 -11.41 7.21
CA LEU A 23 0.38 -10.71 7.77
C LEU A 23 -0.30 -11.55 8.84
N GLY A 24 -0.51 -12.85 8.56
CA GLY A 24 -1.09 -13.80 9.51
C GLY A 24 -0.25 -14.04 10.76
N GLU A 25 1.09 -13.94 10.67
CA GLU A 25 1.99 -14.02 11.83
C GLU A 25 1.77 -12.88 12.84
N GLY A 26 1.25 -11.73 12.40
CA GLY A 26 1.01 -10.56 13.24
C GLY A 26 -0.38 -10.48 13.89
N GLY A 27 -1.29 -11.40 13.56
CA GLY A 27 -2.69 -11.40 14.02
C GLY A 27 -3.71 -11.34 12.87
N PRO A 28 -5.02 -11.41 13.17
CA PRO A 28 -6.05 -11.42 12.14
C PRO A 28 -6.13 -10.09 11.41
N THR A 29 -6.16 -10.15 10.08
CA THR A 29 -6.44 -9.01 9.19
C THR A 29 -7.93 -8.65 9.28
N LEU A 30 -8.23 -7.38 9.54
CA LEU A 30 -9.62 -6.87 9.60
C LEU A 30 -10.10 -6.29 8.27
N GLY A 31 -9.19 -5.82 7.42
CA GLY A 31 -9.54 -5.30 6.10
C GLY A 31 -8.33 -4.98 5.23
N GLU A 32 -8.52 -5.06 3.93
CA GLU A 32 -7.53 -4.73 2.92
C GLU A 32 -8.10 -3.68 1.98
N ARG A 33 -7.30 -2.67 1.66
CA ARG A 33 -7.65 -1.66 0.66
C ARG A 33 -6.48 -1.47 -0.28
N THR A 34 -6.69 -1.86 -1.53
CA THR A 34 -5.75 -1.68 -2.63
C THR A 34 -6.27 -0.62 -3.56
N LEU A 35 -5.47 0.40 -3.83
CA LEU A 35 -5.78 1.40 -4.83
C LEU A 35 -4.61 1.52 -5.81
N ASN A 36 -4.94 1.60 -7.09
CA ASN A 36 -4.02 1.92 -8.16
C ASN A 36 -4.45 3.25 -8.76
N VAL A 37 -3.55 4.24 -8.75
CA VAL A 37 -3.83 5.55 -9.33
C VAL A 37 -2.64 5.94 -10.18
N ALA A 38 -2.89 6.28 -11.45
CA ALA A 38 -1.83 6.59 -12.41
C ALA A 38 -0.93 7.76 -11.97
N GLU A 39 -1.47 8.69 -11.19
CA GLU A 39 -0.75 9.84 -10.63
C GLU A 39 0.13 9.47 -9.40
N GLY A 40 -0.09 8.29 -8.82
CA GLY A 40 0.58 7.84 -7.61
C GLY A 40 0.08 8.48 -6.31
N PHE A 41 0.50 7.88 -5.20
CA PHE A 41 0.26 8.31 -3.83
C PHE A 41 1.52 8.91 -3.25
N LEU A 42 1.43 10.14 -2.75
CA LEU A 42 2.49 10.76 -1.97
C LEU A 42 2.30 10.37 -0.50
N ILE A 43 3.26 9.63 0.05
CA ILE A 43 3.27 9.19 1.44
C ILE A 43 4.47 9.82 2.13
N ARG A 44 4.24 10.33 3.33
CA ARG A 44 5.25 10.90 4.21
C ARG A 44 5.38 10.03 5.45
N ASP A 45 6.60 9.57 5.72
CA ASP A 45 6.90 8.76 6.89
C ASP A 45 6.93 9.60 8.18
N SER A 46 7.08 8.93 9.32
CA SER A 46 7.15 9.55 10.64
C SER A 46 8.38 10.46 10.84
N ALA A 47 9.40 10.34 9.99
CA ALA A 47 10.57 11.22 9.98
C ALA A 47 10.39 12.43 9.05
N GLY A 48 9.26 12.54 8.36
CA GLY A 48 8.96 13.61 7.42
C GLY A 48 9.50 13.39 6.01
N LYS A 49 10.02 12.20 5.69
CA LYS A 49 10.51 11.87 4.35
C LYS A 49 9.33 11.48 3.46
N GLU A 50 9.29 12.08 2.29
CA GLU A 50 8.24 11.86 1.29
C GLU A 50 8.70 10.88 0.22
N ALA A 51 7.78 10.03 -0.24
CA ALA A 51 7.97 9.13 -1.34
C ALA A 51 6.65 8.97 -2.14
N SER A 52 6.78 8.75 -3.44
CA SER A 52 5.64 8.53 -4.34
C SER A 52 5.52 7.05 -4.72
N TYR A 53 4.31 6.51 -4.63
CA TYR A 53 3.99 5.11 -4.88
C TYR A 53 2.82 4.98 -5.86
N GLN A 54 3.02 4.31 -6.99
CA GLN A 54 1.94 4.08 -7.97
C GLN A 54 0.89 3.07 -7.50
N TYR A 55 1.29 2.20 -6.58
CA TYR A 55 0.45 1.16 -5.99
C TYR A 55 0.51 1.32 -4.49
N LEU A 56 -0.65 1.43 -3.86
CA LEU A 56 -0.74 1.47 -2.40
C LEU A 56 -1.75 0.43 -1.92
N ASP A 57 -1.23 -0.52 -1.17
CA ASP A 57 -2.00 -1.52 -0.46
C ASP A 57 -1.89 -1.25 1.03
N VAL A 58 -2.99 -0.90 1.67
CA VAL A 58 -3.03 -0.68 3.11
C VAL A 58 -3.84 -1.80 3.74
N ILE A 59 -3.28 -2.37 4.79
CA ILE A 59 -3.83 -3.52 5.47
C ILE A 59 -4.06 -3.13 6.93
N LEU A 60 -5.33 -3.21 7.36
CA LEU A 60 -5.73 -2.98 8.73
C LEU A 60 -5.71 -4.30 9.49
N ARG A 61 -4.96 -4.33 10.60
CA ARG A 61 -4.91 -5.47 11.53
C ARG A 61 -5.84 -5.26 12.72
N ALA A 62 -6.10 -6.33 13.47
CA ALA A 62 -6.98 -6.32 14.64
C ALA A 62 -6.44 -5.56 15.87
N ASP A 63 -5.18 -5.16 15.84
CA ASP A 63 -4.56 -4.27 16.83
C ASP A 63 -4.66 -2.78 16.43
N ASP A 64 -5.53 -2.45 15.48
CA ASP A 64 -5.73 -1.11 14.91
C ASP A 64 -4.47 -0.53 14.23
N THR A 65 -3.51 -1.38 13.84
CA THR A 65 -2.33 -0.94 13.08
C THR A 65 -2.52 -1.07 11.57
N TYR A 66 -1.89 -0.16 10.84
CA TYR A 66 -1.93 -0.09 9.38
C TYR A 66 -0.58 -0.50 8.80
N TRP A 67 -0.60 -1.43 7.86
CA TRP A 67 0.61 -1.99 7.24
C TRP A 67 0.54 -1.88 5.73
N SER A 68 1.69 -1.62 5.11
CA SER A 68 1.78 -1.55 3.66
C SER A 68 3.12 -2.03 3.14
N PRO A 69 3.14 -2.79 2.02
CA PRO A 69 4.35 -3.04 1.29
C PRO A 69 4.71 -1.83 0.41
N LEU A 70 5.43 -0.87 0.98
CA LEU A 70 5.85 0.38 0.35
C LEU A 70 6.98 0.21 -0.70
N GLY A 71 6.89 -0.78 -1.58
CA GLY A 71 7.89 -1.09 -2.60
C GLY A 71 7.39 -0.82 -4.02
N THR A 72 8.23 -0.23 -4.86
CA THR A 72 7.98 -0.08 -6.31
C THR A 72 8.26 -1.35 -7.11
N GLU A 73 9.15 -2.22 -6.61
CA GLU A 73 9.58 -3.45 -7.31
C GLU A 73 9.46 -4.70 -6.41
N ASP A 74 9.87 -4.59 -5.14
CA ASP A 74 9.78 -5.68 -4.15
C ASP A 74 8.70 -5.42 -3.11
N ARG A 75 7.51 -5.99 -3.35
CA ARG A 75 6.37 -5.91 -2.43
C ARG A 75 6.46 -6.88 -1.24
N LEU A 76 7.63 -7.45 -0.95
CA LEU A 76 7.83 -8.51 0.07
C LEU A 76 8.02 -8.01 1.50
N THR A 77 8.18 -6.71 1.69
CA THR A 77 8.48 -6.09 2.99
C THR A 77 7.30 -5.24 3.44
N LEU A 78 6.71 -5.60 4.58
CA LEU A 78 5.63 -4.84 5.20
C LEU A 78 6.21 -3.81 6.16
N TYR A 79 5.76 -2.57 6.01
CA TYR A 79 6.08 -1.48 6.92
C TYR A 79 4.86 -1.12 7.74
N ASN A 80 5.06 -0.86 9.03
CA ASN A 80 4.02 -0.23 9.84
C ASN A 80 3.93 1.24 9.42
N ILE A 81 2.80 1.62 8.85
CA ILE A 81 2.53 2.95 8.33
C ILE A 81 1.48 3.69 9.17
N SER A 82 1.21 3.21 10.40
CA SER A 82 0.19 3.80 11.28
C SER A 82 0.46 5.26 11.59
N ASP A 83 1.73 5.63 11.74
CA ASP A 83 2.18 7.01 12.01
C ASP A 83 2.46 7.82 10.74
N TYR A 84 2.19 7.26 9.56
CA TYR A 84 2.48 7.91 8.29
C TYR A 84 1.32 8.81 7.89
N THR A 85 1.60 9.74 6.99
CA THR A 85 0.58 10.56 6.36
C THR A 85 0.58 10.36 4.86
N ILE A 86 -0.58 10.50 4.24
CA ILE A 86 -0.77 10.41 2.80
C ILE A 86 -1.39 11.71 2.31
N GLN A 87 -0.92 12.17 1.15
CA GLN A 87 -1.56 13.31 0.52
C GLN A 87 -2.86 12.84 -0.14
N SER A 88 -3.96 13.38 0.32
CA SER A 88 -5.27 13.19 -0.28
C SER A 88 -5.29 13.75 -1.71
N GLN A 89 -5.78 12.96 -2.65
CA GLN A 89 -5.86 13.37 -4.06
C GLN A 89 -7.02 14.35 -4.30
N ASP A 90 -8.05 14.37 -3.46
CA ASP A 90 -9.21 15.26 -3.60
C ASP A 90 -8.88 16.73 -3.28
N ASP A 91 -8.11 16.96 -2.21
CA ASP A 91 -7.90 18.27 -1.60
C ASP A 91 -6.43 18.61 -1.34
N GLN A 92 -5.50 17.74 -1.77
CA GLN A 92 -4.05 17.89 -1.60
C GLN A 92 -3.57 18.05 -0.16
N GLN A 93 -4.43 17.73 0.81
CA GLN A 93 -4.11 17.79 2.24
C GLN A 93 -3.39 16.52 2.70
N TRP A 94 -2.46 16.68 3.63
CA TRP A 94 -1.83 15.56 4.32
C TRP A 94 -2.76 15.06 5.41
N ILE A 95 -3.23 13.82 5.25
CA ILE A 95 -4.11 13.15 6.19
C ILE A 95 -3.44 11.89 6.73
N SER A 96 -3.91 11.39 7.87
CA SER A 96 -3.41 10.13 8.42
C SER A 96 -3.80 8.95 7.53
N ILE A 97 -3.01 7.86 7.56
CA ILE A 97 -3.39 6.61 6.89
C ILE A 97 -4.73 6.08 7.40
N ALA A 98 -5.00 6.20 8.70
CA ALA A 98 -6.27 5.80 9.29
C ALA A 98 -7.46 6.57 8.69
N GLU A 99 -7.32 7.89 8.54
CA GLU A 99 -8.36 8.72 7.92
C GLU A 99 -8.55 8.33 6.45
N TRP A 100 -7.45 8.21 5.68
CA TRP A 100 -7.51 7.81 4.28
C TRP A 100 -8.17 6.44 4.09
N PHE A 101 -7.85 5.47 4.94
CA PHE A 101 -8.40 4.11 4.88
C PHE A 101 -9.90 4.10 5.13
N ASN A 102 -10.40 4.97 6.01
CA ASN A 102 -11.82 5.08 6.35
C ASN A 102 -12.60 6.05 5.45
N ARG A 103 -11.94 6.88 4.64
CA ARG A 103 -12.62 7.73 3.65
C ARG A 103 -13.30 6.84 2.61
N PRO A 104 -14.63 6.94 2.40
CA PRO A 104 -15.29 6.18 1.35
C PRO A 104 -14.67 6.56 0.01
N GLY A 105 -13.93 5.65 -0.60
CA GLY A 105 -13.32 5.86 -1.91
C GLY A 105 -14.41 5.92 -2.98
N LYS A 106 -14.32 6.88 -3.89
CA LYS A 106 -14.99 6.79 -5.19
C LYS A 106 -14.20 5.88 -6.12
#